data_AF-A0A0C3NEU0-F1
#
_entry.id   AF-A0A0C3NEU0-F1
#
_cell.length_a   1.000
_cell.length_b   1.000
_cell.length_c   1.000
_cell.angle_alpha   90.00
_cell.angle_beta   90.00
_cell.angle_gamma   90.00
#
_symmetry.space_group_name_H-M   'P 1'
#
loop_
_entity.id
_entity.type
_entity.pdbx_description
1 polymer ?
#
loop_
_entity_poly.entity_id
_entity_poly.type
_entity_poly.pdbx_seq_one_letter_code
_entity_poly.pdbx_strand_id
1 'polypeptide(L)'
;MDYALVHAMHHGLDPRQPVITFYDINCQYSKNLACRLEENRYLSLPSGLQIQPSIGLWHVHGHQTECFARYAPNFIPGASWVDGEIMETLWSSLNIISPSAWGMVTAHCQELLDFQMNDSNFLKMIQMPLALKWKFKVAKQSLATIQDKFNKLDSKVLDGLCRLWVEQELQVQSCWWNTPQAMDIYEVWLEKAPTMKAIEIDLIHNDRSFSSSRGLATWIAWALKVEQAQIVLAMDT
;
A
#
# COMPACT_ATOMS: atom_id res chain seq x y z
N MET A 1 -18.17 -1.73 5.11
CA MET A 1 -17.11 -0.71 5.29
C MET A 1 -17.70 0.68 5.48
N ASP A 2 -18.50 1.20 4.54
CA ASP A 2 -19.10 2.54 4.62
C ASP A 2 -19.79 2.83 5.97
N TYR A 3 -20.62 1.89 6.45
CA TYR A 3 -21.26 2.00 7.77
C TYR A 3 -20.25 2.20 8.91
N ALA A 4 -19.25 1.32 8.99
CA ALA A 4 -18.23 1.38 10.04
C ALA A 4 -17.40 2.67 9.97
N LEU A 5 -17.04 3.10 8.75
CA LEU A 5 -16.34 4.35 8.52
C LEU A 5 -17.18 5.54 9.01
N VAL A 6 -18.42 5.68 8.53
CA VAL A 6 -19.29 6.82 8.87
C VAL A 6 -19.57 6.86 10.37
N HIS A 7 -19.89 5.74 11.00
CA HIS A 7 -20.09 5.71 12.44
C HIS A 7 -18.84 6.09 13.22
N ALA A 8 -17.66 5.58 12.82
CA ALA A 8 -16.39 6.00 13.42
C ALA A 8 -16.17 7.52 13.30
N MET A 9 -16.58 8.13 12.17
CA MET A 9 -16.46 9.58 11.98
C MET A 9 -17.39 10.41 12.88
N HIS A 10 -18.48 9.84 13.38
CA HIS A 10 -19.38 10.51 14.33
C HIS A 10 -18.93 10.37 15.79
N HIS A 11 -17.95 9.51 16.09
CA HIS A 11 -17.47 9.27 17.44
C HIS A 11 -16.45 10.32 17.89
N GLY A 12 -16.91 11.56 18.10
CA GLY A 12 -16.16 12.60 18.81
C GLY A 12 -15.01 13.24 18.03
N LEU A 13 -15.02 13.13 16.69
CA LEU A 13 -14.07 13.84 15.83
C LEU A 13 -14.47 15.31 15.67
N ASP A 14 -13.49 16.20 15.73
CA ASP A 14 -13.67 17.59 15.28
C ASP A 14 -13.66 17.58 13.74
N PRO A 15 -14.73 18.01 13.05
CA PRO A 15 -14.80 18.02 11.59
C PRO A 15 -13.71 18.85 10.91
N ARG A 16 -13.02 19.74 11.65
CA ARG A 16 -11.90 20.54 11.15
C ARG A 16 -10.60 19.75 11.02
N GLN A 17 -10.51 18.59 11.66
CA GLN A 17 -9.31 17.77 11.62
C GLN A 17 -9.37 16.84 10.40
N PRO A 18 -8.31 16.82 9.56
CA PRO A 18 -8.23 15.84 8.48
C PRO A 18 -8.10 14.44 9.08
N VAL A 19 -8.83 13.49 8.50
CA VAL A 19 -8.82 12.09 8.92
C VAL A 19 -8.07 11.27 7.91
N ILE A 20 -7.08 10.50 8.37
CA ILE A 20 -6.39 9.54 7.53
C ILE A 20 -7.01 8.16 7.77
N THR A 21 -7.44 7.52 6.69
CA THR A 21 -8.02 6.18 6.73
C THR A 21 -7.01 5.17 6.19
N PHE A 22 -6.80 4.07 6.92
CA PHE A 22 -5.98 2.96 6.48
C PHE A 22 -6.87 1.81 6.07
N TYR A 23 -6.73 1.36 4.83
CA TYR A 23 -7.39 0.17 4.30
C TYR A 23 -6.62 -0.35 3.10
N ASP A 24 -6.43 -1.66 3.01
CA ASP A 24 -5.53 -2.28 2.03
C ASP A 24 -5.91 -1.88 0.61
N ILE A 25 -7.21 -1.89 0.31
CA ILE A 25 -7.74 -1.53 -1.01
C ILE A 25 -8.22 -0.08 -1.11
N ASN A 26 -7.67 0.85 -0.32
CA ASN A 26 -8.12 2.23 -0.35
C ASN A 26 -7.99 2.90 -1.71
N CYS A 27 -7.03 2.49 -2.55
CA CYS A 27 -6.90 2.98 -3.93
C CYS A 27 -8.08 2.59 -4.86
N GLN A 28 -8.92 1.63 -4.44
CA GLN A 28 -10.15 1.24 -5.13
C GLN A 28 -11.38 1.72 -4.34
N TYR A 29 -11.39 1.49 -3.03
CA TYR A 29 -12.52 1.80 -2.16
C TYR A 29 -12.87 3.28 -2.13
N SER A 30 -11.87 4.16 -2.03
CA SER A 30 -12.07 5.61 -1.91
C SER A 30 -12.65 6.26 -3.16
N LYS A 31 -12.37 5.71 -4.36
CA LYS A 31 -12.81 6.25 -5.65
C LYS A 31 -14.32 6.44 -5.75
N ASN A 32 -15.08 5.48 -5.22
CA ASN A 32 -16.54 5.49 -5.27
C ASN A 32 -17.18 5.83 -3.93
N LEU A 33 -16.38 6.17 -2.90
CA LEU A 33 -16.91 6.43 -1.57
C LEU A 33 -17.89 7.62 -1.57
N ALA A 34 -17.52 8.72 -2.23
CA ALA A 34 -18.39 9.89 -2.34
C ALA A 34 -19.73 9.55 -3.00
N CYS A 35 -19.70 8.90 -4.17
CA CYS A 35 -20.92 8.47 -4.88
C CYS A 35 -21.78 7.54 -4.02
N ARG A 36 -21.18 6.55 -3.33
CA ARG A 36 -21.93 5.63 -2.47
C ARG A 36 -22.58 6.33 -1.28
N LEU A 37 -21.94 7.37 -0.73
CA LEU A 37 -22.51 8.17 0.36
C LEU A 37 -23.63 9.09 -0.14
N GLU A 38 -23.48 9.69 -1.32
CA GLU A 38 -24.53 10.52 -1.95
C GLU A 38 -25.80 9.71 -2.29
N GLU A 39 -25.63 8.47 -2.77
CA GLU A 39 -26.74 7.56 -3.08
C GLU A 39 -27.42 6.99 -1.82
N ASN A 40 -26.77 7.08 -0.65
CA ASN A 40 -27.25 6.50 0.59
C ASN A 40 -28.01 7.52 1.45
N ARG A 41 -29.26 7.17 1.84
CA ARG A 41 -30.10 8.07 2.66
C ARG A 41 -29.79 8.02 4.16
N TYR A 42 -29.06 7.01 4.62
CA TYR A 42 -28.84 6.73 6.05
C TYR A 42 -27.41 7.01 6.50
N LEU A 43 -26.47 7.15 5.56
CA LEU A 43 -25.06 7.35 5.83
C LEU A 43 -24.61 8.67 5.23
N SER A 44 -24.20 9.61 6.09
CA SER A 44 -23.66 10.91 5.68
C SER A 44 -22.44 11.23 6.53
N LEU A 45 -21.37 11.76 5.94
CA LEU A 45 -20.23 12.24 6.72
C LEU A 45 -20.52 13.61 7.38
N PRO A 46 -19.87 13.93 8.51
CA PRO A 46 -19.91 15.27 9.07
C PRO A 46 -19.48 16.33 8.04
N SER A 47 -20.22 17.43 7.98
CA SER A 47 -19.94 18.50 7.00
C SER A 47 -18.55 19.09 7.20
N GLY A 48 -17.80 19.21 6.10
CA GLY A 48 -16.43 19.76 6.09
C GLY A 48 -15.33 18.77 6.47
N LEU A 49 -15.67 17.52 6.80
CA LEU A 49 -14.68 16.50 7.10
C LEU A 49 -13.86 16.13 5.86
N GLN A 50 -12.54 16.22 5.97
CA GLN A 50 -11.62 15.79 4.92
C GLN A 50 -11.09 14.40 5.24
N ILE A 51 -11.26 13.46 4.31
CA ILE A 51 -10.78 12.09 4.44
C ILE A 51 -9.63 11.87 3.46
N GLN A 52 -8.46 11.55 3.99
CA GLN A 52 -7.31 11.10 3.23
C GLN A 52 -7.29 9.56 3.19
N PRO A 53 -7.39 8.94 2.02
CA PRO A 53 -7.12 7.51 1.88
C PRO A 53 -5.61 7.24 1.99
N SER A 54 -5.27 6.18 2.72
CA SER A 54 -3.92 5.64 2.90
C SER A 54 -3.97 4.11 2.87
N ILE A 55 -2.87 3.48 2.45
CA ILE A 55 -2.70 2.02 2.44
C ILE A 55 -1.55 1.68 3.40
N GLY A 56 -1.64 0.56 4.11
CA GLY A 56 -0.53 0.08 4.96
C GLY A 56 0.77 -0.04 4.16
N LEU A 57 1.91 0.27 4.77
CA LEU A 57 3.20 0.31 4.10
C LEU A 57 3.62 -1.08 3.58
N TRP A 58 3.26 -2.16 4.28
CA TRP A 58 3.45 -3.51 3.78
C TRP A 58 2.56 -3.83 2.58
N HIS A 59 1.26 -3.50 2.63
CA HIS A 59 0.33 -3.81 1.54
C HIS A 59 0.54 -2.96 0.29
N VAL A 60 0.92 -1.69 0.42
CA VAL A 60 1.03 -0.77 -0.73
C VAL A 60 2.05 -1.26 -1.77
N HIS A 61 3.07 -2.01 -1.35
CA HIS A 61 4.04 -2.63 -2.26
C HIS A 61 3.46 -3.78 -3.10
N GLY A 62 2.33 -4.38 -2.67
CA GLY A 62 1.59 -5.37 -3.45
C GLY A 62 0.63 -4.76 -4.48
N HIS A 63 0.51 -3.43 -4.52
CA HIS A 63 -0.37 -2.72 -5.44
C HIS A 63 0.36 -2.32 -6.73
N GLN A 64 -0.37 -1.63 -7.62
CA GLN A 64 0.26 -0.99 -8.79
C GLN A 64 1.34 -0.02 -8.32
N THR A 65 2.40 0.15 -9.12
CA THR A 65 3.58 0.94 -8.73
C THR A 65 3.19 2.35 -8.28
N GLU A 66 2.28 2.99 -9.00
CA GLU A 66 1.79 4.35 -8.72
C GLU A 66 1.02 4.45 -7.39
N CYS A 67 0.55 3.34 -6.82
CA CYS A 67 -0.11 3.38 -5.51
C CYS A 67 0.86 3.72 -4.39
N PHE A 68 2.16 3.45 -4.57
CA PHE A 68 3.17 3.74 -3.57
C PHE A 68 3.27 5.25 -3.33
N ALA A 69 3.54 6.04 -4.36
CA ALA A 69 3.61 7.49 -4.20
C ALA A 69 2.27 8.11 -3.75
N ARG A 70 1.14 7.57 -4.23
CA ARG A 70 -0.19 8.15 -4.01
C ARG A 70 -0.82 7.85 -2.64
N TYR A 71 -0.54 6.69 -2.06
CA TYR A 71 -1.26 6.20 -0.86
C TYR A 71 -0.35 5.72 0.28
N ALA A 72 0.97 5.65 0.09
CA ALA A 72 1.85 5.27 1.20
C ALA A 72 1.87 6.36 2.29
N PRO A 73 1.80 6.00 3.58
CA PRO A 73 1.70 6.96 4.69
C PRO A 73 2.90 7.88 4.79
N ASN A 74 4.06 7.46 4.28
CA ASN A 74 5.29 8.26 4.31
C ASN A 74 5.17 9.59 3.54
N PHE A 75 4.27 9.65 2.56
CA PHE A 75 4.04 10.85 1.75
C PHE A 75 2.84 11.67 2.21
N ILE A 76 2.21 11.30 3.33
CA ILE A 76 0.99 11.91 3.85
C ILE A 76 1.35 12.85 5.01
N PRO A 77 1.32 14.18 4.81
CA PRO A 77 1.46 15.14 5.89
C PRO A 77 0.57 14.82 7.09
N GLY A 78 1.18 14.71 8.27
CA GLY A 78 0.48 14.40 9.52
C GLY A 78 0.29 12.90 9.82
N ALA A 79 0.49 11.99 8.86
CA ALA A 79 0.42 10.55 9.13
C ALA A 79 1.53 10.06 10.10
N SER A 80 2.64 10.80 10.17
CA SER A 80 3.89 10.37 10.82
C SER A 80 4.47 9.11 10.16
N TRP A 81 5.62 8.63 10.67
CA TRP A 81 6.17 7.35 10.23
C TRP A 81 5.39 6.21 10.88
N VAL A 82 4.32 5.81 10.21
CA VAL A 82 3.43 4.72 10.64
C VAL A 82 3.36 3.66 9.56
N ASP A 83 3.32 2.42 10.00
CA ASP A 83 3.14 1.29 9.10
C ASP A 83 1.70 1.23 8.55
N GLY A 84 0.72 1.74 9.30
CA GLY A 84 -0.70 1.61 8.94
C GLY A 84 -1.28 0.22 9.21
N GLU A 85 -0.44 -0.72 9.62
CA GLU A 85 -0.73 -2.13 9.90
C GLU A 85 -1.01 -2.38 11.38
N ILE A 86 -2.27 -2.26 11.78
CA ILE A 86 -2.67 -2.45 13.18
C ILE A 86 -3.31 -3.82 13.40
N MET A 87 -4.13 -4.30 12.46
CA MET A 87 -4.93 -5.50 12.71
C MET A 87 -4.07 -6.77 12.67
N GLU A 88 -3.22 -6.92 11.65
CA GLU A 88 -2.40 -8.12 11.47
C GLU A 88 -1.32 -8.25 12.55
N THR A 89 -0.71 -7.14 12.96
CA THR A 89 0.30 -7.14 14.04
C THR A 89 -0.29 -7.61 15.38
N LEU A 90 -1.56 -7.29 15.65
CA LEU A 90 -2.27 -7.72 16.85
C LEU A 90 -2.67 -9.20 16.83
N TRP A 91 -2.74 -9.84 15.67
CA TRP A 91 -3.03 -11.28 15.59
C TRP A 91 -1.98 -12.12 16.32
N SER A 92 -0.74 -11.65 16.41
CA SER A 92 0.30 -12.33 17.20
C SER A 92 -0.10 -12.54 18.66
N SER A 93 -0.79 -11.56 19.26
CA SER A 93 -1.29 -11.65 20.64
C SER A 93 -2.53 -12.53 20.73
N LEU A 94 -3.41 -12.48 19.73
CA LEU A 94 -4.60 -13.35 19.65
C LEU A 94 -4.24 -14.82 19.39
N ASN A 95 -3.10 -15.10 18.76
CA ASN A 95 -2.66 -16.48 18.54
C ASN A 95 -2.44 -17.25 19.85
N ILE A 96 -2.17 -16.55 20.97
CA ILE A 96 -1.98 -17.16 22.29
C ILE A 96 -3.28 -17.82 22.79
N ILE A 97 -4.43 -17.20 22.54
CA ILE A 97 -5.75 -17.69 22.96
C ILE A 97 -6.40 -18.61 21.93
N SER A 98 -5.88 -18.64 20.70
CA SER A 98 -6.43 -19.42 19.59
C SER A 98 -6.65 -20.90 19.94
N PRO A 99 -5.69 -21.63 20.57
CA PRO A 99 -5.90 -23.03 20.95
C PRO A 99 -7.08 -23.24 21.91
N SER A 100 -7.33 -22.28 22.81
CA SER A 100 -8.48 -22.35 23.72
C SER A 100 -9.80 -22.09 23.01
N ALA A 101 -9.79 -21.23 21.99
CA ALA A 101 -10.97 -20.92 21.19
C ALA A 101 -11.40 -22.05 20.23
N TRP A 102 -10.46 -22.92 19.81
CA TRP A 102 -10.72 -23.99 18.83
C TRP A 102 -11.76 -25.03 19.26
N GLY A 103 -11.81 -25.36 20.55
CA GLY A 103 -12.75 -26.35 21.10
C GLY A 103 -14.11 -25.76 21.49
N MET A 104 -14.31 -24.45 21.31
CA MET A 104 -15.51 -23.76 21.78
C MET A 104 -16.63 -23.80 20.74
N VAL A 105 -17.88 -23.74 21.22
CA VAL A 105 -19.04 -23.47 20.36
C VAL A 105 -18.92 -22.05 19.80
N THR A 106 -19.40 -21.83 18.57
CA THR A 106 -19.25 -20.56 17.83
C THR A 106 -19.60 -19.32 18.65
N ALA A 107 -20.70 -19.33 19.40
CA ALA A 107 -21.10 -18.19 20.23
C ALA A 107 -20.05 -17.86 21.31
N HIS A 108 -19.56 -18.87 22.04
CA HIS A 108 -18.52 -18.68 23.04
C HIS A 108 -17.16 -18.30 22.44
N CYS A 109 -16.82 -18.84 21.28
CA CYS A 109 -15.62 -18.45 20.55
C CYS A 109 -15.66 -16.96 20.20
N GLN A 110 -16.80 -16.48 19.68
CA GLN A 110 -16.99 -15.07 19.38
C GLN A 110 -16.88 -14.19 20.64
N GLU A 111 -17.58 -14.55 21.73
CA GLU A 111 -17.51 -13.81 23.00
C GLU A 111 -16.09 -13.73 23.55
N LEU A 112 -15.32 -14.82 23.48
CA LEU A 112 -13.93 -14.84 23.93
C LEU A 112 -13.06 -13.89 23.09
N LEU A 113 -13.19 -13.94 21.77
CA LEU A 113 -12.43 -13.07 20.86
C LEU A 113 -12.81 -11.61 21.08
N ASP A 114 -14.10 -11.29 21.17
CA ASP A 114 -14.61 -9.94 21.42
C ASP A 114 -14.09 -9.41 22.76
N PHE A 115 -14.09 -10.23 23.81
CA PHE A 115 -13.54 -9.86 25.12
C PHE A 115 -12.05 -9.50 25.04
N GLN A 116 -11.25 -10.34 24.37
CA GLN A 116 -9.81 -10.16 24.25
C GLN A 116 -9.44 -8.97 23.37
N MET A 117 -10.16 -8.77 22.27
CA MET A 117 -10.00 -7.58 21.42
C MET A 117 -10.42 -6.30 22.16
N ASN A 118 -11.49 -6.36 22.96
CA ASN A 118 -11.93 -5.21 23.75
C ASN A 118 -10.94 -4.85 24.87
N ASP A 119 -10.39 -5.85 25.58
CA ASP A 119 -9.33 -5.62 26.56
C ASP A 119 -8.09 -4.97 25.91
N SER A 120 -7.67 -5.48 24.75
CA SER A 120 -6.58 -4.88 23.97
C SER A 120 -6.87 -3.42 23.59
N ASN A 121 -8.09 -3.12 23.12
CA ASN A 121 -8.52 -1.75 22.80
C ASN A 121 -8.53 -0.86 24.04
N PHE A 122 -9.02 -1.36 25.17
CA PHE A 122 -9.04 -0.65 26.45
C PHE A 122 -7.62 -0.33 26.93
N LEU A 123 -6.72 -1.32 26.92
CA LEU A 123 -5.30 -1.14 27.26
C LEU A 123 -4.64 -0.11 26.35
N LYS A 124 -4.94 -0.13 25.05
CA LYS A 124 -4.44 0.88 24.10
C LYS A 124 -4.91 2.29 24.46
N MET A 125 -6.19 2.46 24.83
CA MET A 125 -6.72 3.76 25.23
C MET A 125 -6.03 4.30 26.48
N ILE A 126 -5.88 3.49 27.54
CA ILE A 126 -5.28 3.94 28.80
C ILE A 126 -3.76 4.18 28.68
N GLN A 127 -3.07 3.43 27.81
CA GLN A 127 -1.63 3.56 27.61
C GLN A 127 -1.25 4.63 26.59
N MET A 128 -2.20 5.11 25.78
CA MET A 128 -1.96 6.09 24.72
C MET A 128 -1.21 7.34 25.21
N PRO A 129 -1.57 7.98 26.34
CA PRO A 129 -0.85 9.18 26.80
C PRO A 129 0.62 8.90 27.12
N LEU A 130 0.92 7.74 27.71
CA LEU A 130 2.29 7.32 28.05
C LEU A 130 3.10 7.02 26.79
N ALA A 131 2.50 6.29 25.84
CA ALA A 131 3.12 5.97 24.57
C ALA A 131 3.42 7.24 23.75
N LEU A 132 2.47 8.18 23.67
CA LEU A 132 2.65 9.46 22.97
C LEU A 132 3.73 10.32 23.63
N LYS A 133 3.75 10.41 24.97
CA LYS A 133 4.80 11.11 25.71
C LYS A 133 6.18 10.54 25.42
N TRP A 134 6.32 9.22 25.41
CA TRP A 134 7.58 8.55 25.10
C TRP A 134 8.00 8.79 23.64
N LYS A 135 7.10 8.58 22.68
CA LYS A 135 7.35 8.84 21.25
C LYS A 135 7.77 10.29 21.00
N PHE A 136 7.13 11.25 21.64
CA PHE A 136 7.51 12.67 21.54
C PHE A 136 8.92 12.93 22.06
N LYS A 137 9.30 12.34 23.21
CA LYS A 137 10.67 12.46 23.74
C LYS A 137 11.69 11.89 22.76
N VAL A 138 11.43 10.70 22.20
CA VAL A 138 12.30 10.08 21.20
C VAL A 138 12.43 10.96 19.96
N ALA A 139 11.31 11.46 19.44
CA ALA A 139 11.29 12.36 18.28
C ALA A 139 12.16 13.61 18.52
N LYS A 140 12.00 14.28 19.68
CA LYS A 140 12.82 15.45 20.04
C LYS A 140 14.31 15.12 20.12
N GLN A 141 14.68 13.98 20.69
CA GLN A 141 16.07 13.57 20.80
C GLN A 141 16.69 13.24 19.43
N SER A 142 15.90 12.61 18.55
CA SER A 142 16.34 12.24 17.21
C SER A 142 16.41 13.41 16.22
N LEU A 143 15.74 14.53 16.50
CA LEU A 143 15.60 15.65 15.57
C LEU A 143 16.96 16.19 15.10
N ALA A 144 17.90 16.42 16.02
CA ALA A 144 19.22 16.95 15.67
C ALA A 144 19.99 16.00 14.73
N THR A 145 19.93 14.69 15.00
CA THR A 145 20.58 13.67 14.16
C THR A 145 19.92 13.55 12.79
N ILE A 146 18.59 13.60 12.71
CA ILE A 146 17.86 13.55 11.44
C ILE A 146 18.17 14.80 10.62
N GLN A 147 18.17 15.99 11.25
CA GLN A 147 18.49 17.24 10.57
C GLN A 147 19.93 17.25 10.03
N ASP A 148 20.90 16.77 10.81
CA ASP A 148 22.29 16.66 10.35
C ASP A 148 22.42 15.70 9.17
N LYS A 149 21.75 14.54 9.20
CA LYS A 149 21.72 13.60 8.08
C LYS A 149 21.06 14.21 6.84
N PHE A 150 19.95 14.93 7.02
CA PHE A 150 19.26 15.63 5.94
C PHE A 150 20.17 16.68 5.31
N ASN A 151 20.77 17.57 6.12
CA ASN A 151 21.68 18.62 5.64
C ASN A 151 22.89 18.04 4.89
N LYS A 152 23.44 16.90 5.33
CA LYS A 152 24.54 16.19 4.65
C LYS A 152 24.14 15.61 3.29
N LEU A 153 22.88 15.28 3.09
CA LEU A 153 22.36 14.85 1.80
C LEU A 153 22.09 16.06 0.92
N ASP A 154 21.42 17.07 1.46
CA ASP A 154 21.07 18.32 0.78
C ASP A 154 22.31 19.06 0.27
N SER A 155 23.39 19.10 1.05
CA SER A 155 24.66 19.73 0.65
C SER A 155 25.35 19.09 -0.56
N LYS A 156 24.90 17.91 -1.01
CA LYS A 156 25.45 17.20 -2.17
C LYS A 156 24.62 17.42 -3.43
N VAL A 157 23.43 18.00 -3.31
CA VAL A 157 22.52 18.27 -4.42
C VAL A 157 22.78 19.69 -4.93
N LEU A 158 22.61 19.92 -6.23
CA LEU A 158 22.76 21.26 -6.80
C LEU A 158 21.61 22.17 -6.33
N ASP A 159 21.90 23.41 -5.93
CA ASP A 159 20.92 24.40 -5.47
C ASP A 159 19.75 24.64 -6.45
N GLY A 160 19.98 24.48 -7.76
CA GLY A 160 18.93 24.59 -8.77
C GLY A 160 17.92 23.44 -8.69
N LEU A 161 18.39 22.22 -8.43
CA LEU A 161 17.55 21.04 -8.26
C LEU A 161 16.80 21.06 -6.93
N CYS A 162 17.45 21.47 -5.83
CA CYS A 162 16.77 21.61 -4.55
C CYS A 162 15.59 22.58 -4.64
N ARG A 163 15.79 23.75 -5.27
CA ARG A 163 14.70 24.72 -5.48
C ARG A 163 13.56 24.17 -6.32
N LEU A 164 13.88 23.46 -7.41
CA LEU A 164 12.88 22.83 -8.27
C LEU A 164 12.05 21.79 -7.50
N TRP A 165 12.69 20.90 -6.74
CA TRP A 165 12.00 19.86 -5.99
C TRP A 165 11.12 20.43 -4.86
N VAL A 166 11.60 21.46 -4.16
CA VAL A 166 10.79 22.16 -3.15
C VAL A 166 9.56 22.81 -3.79
N GLU A 167 9.69 23.42 -4.97
CA GLU A 167 8.56 24.01 -5.69
C GLU A 167 7.56 22.94 -6.15
N GLN A 168 8.04 21.81 -6.68
CA GLN A 168 7.20 20.66 -7.05
C GLN A 168 6.46 20.08 -5.85
N GLU A 169 7.15 19.88 -4.72
CA GLU A 169 6.54 19.39 -3.48
C GLU A 169 5.43 20.31 -2.98
N LEU A 170 5.67 21.63 -2.95
CA LEU A 170 4.65 22.60 -2.55
C LEU A 170 3.43 22.58 -3.46
N GLN A 171 3.64 22.48 -4.78
CA GLN A 171 2.55 22.37 -5.74
C GLN A 171 1.72 21.11 -5.50
N VAL A 172 2.38 19.96 -5.35
CA VAL A 172 1.72 18.67 -5.12
C VAL A 172 0.96 18.66 -3.81
N GLN A 173 1.56 19.13 -2.71
CA GLN A 173 0.88 19.20 -1.41
C GLN A 173 -0.38 20.09 -1.45
N SER A 174 -0.42 21.11 -2.31
CA SER A 174 -1.58 21.99 -2.44
C SER A 174 -2.78 21.34 -3.13
N CYS A 175 -2.55 20.42 -4.09
CA CYS A 175 -3.61 19.80 -4.90
C CYS A 175 -3.85 18.32 -4.57
N TRP A 176 -3.00 17.71 -3.74
CA TRP A 176 -3.01 16.30 -3.41
C TRP A 176 -4.37 15.78 -2.92
N TRP A 177 -5.08 16.57 -2.10
CA TRP A 177 -6.43 16.25 -1.59
C TRP A 177 -7.45 15.96 -2.69
N ASN A 178 -7.31 16.61 -3.84
CA ASN A 178 -8.24 16.48 -4.97
C ASN A 178 -7.66 15.61 -6.10
N THR A 179 -6.34 15.44 -6.14
CA THR A 179 -5.66 14.79 -7.26
C THR A 179 -4.52 13.92 -6.75
N PRO A 180 -4.81 12.65 -6.40
CA PRO A 180 -3.78 11.71 -5.97
C PRO A 180 -2.65 11.57 -7.00
N GLN A 181 -2.95 11.66 -8.30
CA GLN A 181 -1.97 11.56 -9.39
C GLN A 181 -0.86 12.61 -9.31
N ALA A 182 -1.07 13.73 -8.62
CA ALA A 182 -0.02 14.72 -8.41
C ALA A 182 1.19 14.14 -7.66
N MET A 183 0.98 13.10 -6.84
CA MET A 183 2.04 12.44 -6.08
C MET A 183 3.02 11.64 -6.95
N ASP A 184 2.72 11.39 -8.23
CA ASP A 184 3.58 10.62 -9.13
C ASP A 184 4.98 11.24 -9.33
N ILE A 185 5.21 12.49 -8.88
CA ILE A 185 6.54 13.10 -8.80
C ILE A 185 7.52 12.31 -7.92
N TYR A 186 7.01 11.55 -6.94
CA TYR A 186 7.81 10.75 -6.03
C TYR A 186 8.12 9.35 -6.59
N GLU A 187 7.55 8.99 -7.74
CA GLU A 187 7.87 7.74 -8.42
C GLU A 187 9.28 7.78 -9.00
N VAL A 188 10.00 6.68 -8.83
CA VAL A 188 11.33 6.53 -9.43
C VAL A 188 11.17 5.92 -10.81
N TRP A 189 11.31 6.76 -11.83
CA TRP A 189 11.30 6.36 -13.23
C TRP A 189 12.62 5.69 -13.60
N LEU A 190 12.78 4.42 -13.23
CA LEU A 190 13.85 3.58 -13.74
C LEU A 190 13.36 2.89 -15.02
N GLU A 191 14.22 2.85 -16.05
CA GLU A 191 14.00 1.95 -17.18
C GLU A 191 13.95 0.51 -16.64
N LYS A 192 12.74 -0.05 -16.61
CA LYS A 192 12.57 -1.43 -16.17
C LYS A 192 13.29 -2.33 -17.15
N ALA A 193 14.18 -3.18 -16.63
CA ALA A 193 14.77 -4.24 -17.42
C ALA A 193 13.64 -5.05 -18.11
N PRO A 194 13.84 -5.50 -19.36
CA PRO A 194 12.82 -6.24 -20.07
C PRO A 194 12.44 -7.49 -19.27
N THR A 195 11.14 -7.73 -19.13
CA THR A 195 10.64 -8.94 -18.46
C THR A 195 11.09 -10.19 -19.23
N MET A 196 11.19 -11.35 -18.59
CA MET A 196 11.51 -12.60 -19.30
C MET A 196 10.59 -12.84 -20.51
N LYS A 197 9.31 -12.48 -20.39
CA LYS A 197 8.35 -12.55 -21.49
C LYS A 197 8.66 -11.57 -22.62
N ALA A 198 9.09 -10.34 -22.29
CA ALA A 198 9.52 -9.37 -23.29
C ALA A 198 10.81 -9.83 -24.00
N ILE A 199 11.76 -10.41 -23.26
CA ILE A 199 12.98 -11.01 -23.81
C ILE A 199 12.62 -12.20 -24.72
N GLU A 200 11.70 -13.06 -24.30
CA GLU A 200 11.24 -14.20 -25.11
C GLU A 200 10.57 -13.76 -26.42
N ILE A 201 9.69 -12.76 -26.36
CA ILE A 201 9.05 -12.16 -27.55
C ILE A 201 10.10 -11.54 -28.47
N ASP A 202 11.08 -10.82 -27.90
CA ASP A 202 12.16 -10.19 -28.64
C ASP A 202 13.06 -11.23 -29.32
N LEU A 203 13.42 -12.32 -28.62
CA LEU A 203 14.17 -13.44 -29.20
C LEU A 203 13.41 -14.11 -30.35
N ILE A 204 12.09 -14.32 -30.21
CA ILE A 204 11.25 -14.89 -31.28
C ILE A 204 11.18 -13.97 -32.51
N HIS A 205 11.14 -12.65 -32.30
CA HIS A 205 11.11 -11.67 -33.39
C HIS A 205 12.48 -11.48 -34.05
N ASN A 206 13.56 -11.41 -33.27
CA ASN A 206 14.92 -11.19 -33.75
C ASN A 206 15.51 -12.42 -34.44
N ASP A 207 15.07 -13.65 -34.12
CA ASP A 207 15.47 -14.87 -34.85
C ASP A 207 15.02 -14.86 -36.33
N ARG A 208 14.11 -13.96 -36.73
CA ARG A 208 13.68 -13.83 -38.13
C ARG A 208 14.61 -12.97 -38.99
N SER A 209 15.51 -12.17 -38.39
CA SER A 209 16.35 -11.20 -39.12
C SER A 209 17.74 -11.74 -39.51
N PHE A 210 18.20 -12.85 -38.92
CA PHE A 210 19.46 -13.49 -39.31
C PHE A 210 19.24 -14.53 -40.42
N SER A 211 19.46 -14.08 -41.64
CA SER A 211 19.42 -14.86 -42.88
C SER A 211 20.50 -15.96 -43.02
N SER A 212 21.20 -16.35 -41.94
CA SER A 212 22.24 -17.39 -42.03
C SER A 212 22.60 -18.04 -40.68
N SER A 213 21.63 -18.67 -40.01
CA SER A 213 21.76 -19.91 -39.22
C SER A 213 20.55 -20.03 -38.30
N ARG A 214 19.72 -21.07 -38.49
CA ARG A 214 18.48 -21.31 -37.73
C ARG A 214 18.75 -21.26 -36.22
N GLY A 215 18.13 -20.31 -35.51
CA GLY A 215 18.33 -20.10 -34.08
C GLY A 215 17.93 -21.29 -33.23
N LEU A 216 18.48 -21.36 -32.00
CA LEU A 216 18.31 -22.46 -31.05
C LEU A 216 16.82 -22.78 -30.77
N ALA A 217 15.99 -21.74 -30.69
CA ALA A 217 14.55 -21.87 -30.49
C ALA A 217 13.84 -22.57 -31.65
N THR A 218 14.31 -22.33 -32.88
CA THR A 218 13.78 -23.00 -34.08
C THR A 218 14.07 -24.50 -34.04
N TRP A 219 15.26 -24.90 -33.57
CA TRP A 219 15.63 -26.31 -33.44
C TRP A 219 14.80 -27.04 -32.39
N ILE A 220 14.58 -26.42 -31.23
CA ILE A 220 13.74 -27.00 -30.17
C ILE A 220 12.29 -27.15 -30.64
N ALA A 221 11.73 -26.12 -31.30
CA ALA A 221 10.38 -26.19 -31.85
C ALA A 221 10.24 -27.28 -32.93
N TRP A 222 11.29 -27.50 -33.73
CA TRP A 222 11.30 -28.58 -34.73
C TRP A 222 11.39 -29.97 -34.08
N ALA A 223 12.22 -30.13 -33.04
CA ALA A 223 12.32 -31.38 -32.29
C ALA A 223 10.99 -31.76 -31.64
N LEU A 224 10.30 -30.81 -31.00
CA LEU A 224 8.98 -31.03 -30.41
C LEU A 224 7.92 -31.43 -31.46
N LYS A 225 7.98 -30.84 -32.66
CA LYS A 225 7.09 -31.25 -33.78
C LYS A 225 7.37 -32.67 -34.25
N VAL A 226 8.64 -33.08 -34.30
CA VAL A 226 9.02 -34.44 -34.67
C VAL A 226 8.54 -35.44 -33.61
N GLU A 227 8.73 -35.13 -32.33
CA GLU A 227 8.24 -35.97 -31.23
C GLU A 227 6.72 -36.10 -31.26
N GLN A 228 5.99 -35.00 -31.48
CA GLN A 228 4.54 -35.03 -31.64
C GLN A 228 4.11 -35.91 -32.82
N ALA A 229 4.80 -35.84 -33.95
CA ALA A 229 4.50 -36.68 -35.11
C ALA A 229 4.76 -38.17 -34.83
N GLN A 230 5.81 -38.49 -34.07
CA GLN A 230 6.11 -39.87 -33.64
C GLN A 230 5.03 -40.42 -32.71
N ILE A 231 4.54 -39.62 -31.76
CA ILE A 231 3.44 -40.00 -30.87
C ILE A 231 2.17 -40.29 -31.66
N VAL A 232 1.80 -39.40 -32.60
CA VAL A 232 0.62 -39.61 -33.47
C VAL A 232 0.74 -40.91 -34.27
N LEU A 233 1.90 -41.14 -34.90
CA LEU A 233 2.16 -42.38 -35.65
C LEU A 233 2.06 -43.65 -34.78
N ALA A 234 2.50 -43.58 -33.52
CA ALA A 234 2.42 -44.70 -32.59
C ALA A 234 1.01 -44.95 -32.04
N MET A 235 0.12 -43.96 -32.10
CA MET A 235 -1.29 -44.10 -31.72
C MET A 235 -2.17 -44.63 -32.86
N ASP A 236 -1.72 -44.50 -34.12
CA ASP A 236 -2.43 -44.97 -35.32
C ASP A 236 -2.04 -46.40 -35.75
N THR A 237 -1.21 -47.11 -34.97
CA THR A 237 -0.87 -48.54 -35.13
C THR A 237 -1.43 -49.38 -33.98
#